data_AF-A0A932GPM6-F1
#
_entry.id   AF-A0A932GPM6-F1
#
_cell.length_a   1.000
_cell.length_b   1.000
_cell.length_c   1.000
_cell.angle_alpha   90.00
_cell.angle_beta   90.00
_cell.angle_gamma   90.00
#
_symmetry.space_group_name_H-M   'P 1'
#
loop_
_entity.id
_entity.type
_entity.pdbx_description
1 polymer ?
#
loop_
_entity_poly.entity_id
_entity_poly.type
_entity_poly.pdbx_seq_one_letter_code
_entity_poly.pdbx_strand_id
1 'polypeptide(L)'
;PLASSELYPYQAFRIGSRAYGLLFHLEITEAMVNQFCSLFSGELREVKDYIQEASLREDLPNRVSRLRVLARETFGSFCQLLADQK
;
A
#
# COMPACT_ATOMS: atom_id res chain seq x y z
N PRO A 1 -7.86 0.55 15.65
CA PRO A 1 -7.33 1.18 14.42
C PRO A 1 -5.81 1.24 14.52
N LEU A 2 -5.09 0.99 13.42
CA LEU A 2 -3.62 0.99 13.37
C LEU A 2 -3.07 2.09 12.46
N ALA A 3 -3.83 2.49 11.44
CA ALA A 3 -3.51 3.62 10.57
C ALA A 3 -4.80 4.29 10.10
N SER A 4 -4.71 5.58 9.76
CA SER A 4 -5.80 6.40 9.23
C SER A 4 -5.28 7.35 8.15
N SER A 5 -6.19 7.86 7.32
CA SER A 5 -5.99 9.03 6.46
C SER A 5 -7.16 9.99 6.64
N GLU A 6 -7.07 11.18 6.05
CA GLU A 6 -8.12 12.20 6.10
C GLU A 6 -9.48 11.67 5.61
N LEU A 7 -9.48 10.96 4.47
CA LEU A 7 -10.71 10.43 3.86
C LEU A 7 -11.14 9.06 4.43
N TYR A 8 -10.22 8.29 5.01
CA TYR A 8 -10.49 6.93 5.46
C TYR A 8 -9.90 6.69 6.86
N PRO A 9 -10.72 6.68 7.92
CA PRO A 9 -10.23 6.55 9.29
C PRO A 9 -9.69 5.14 9.65
N TYR A 10 -10.01 4.13 8.84
CA TYR A 10 -9.61 2.73 9.07
C TYR A 10 -8.71 2.20 7.94
N GLN A 11 -7.60 2.89 7.68
CA GLN A 11 -6.61 2.46 6.67
C GLN A 11 -5.94 1.12 7.04
N ALA A 12 -5.73 0.88 8.33
CA ALA A 12 -5.30 -0.41 8.83
C ALA A 12 -5.96 -0.73 10.18
N PHE A 13 -6.24 -2.00 10.42
CA PHE A 13 -6.76 -2.49 11.70
C PHE A 13 -6.35 -3.95 11.93
N ARG A 14 -6.56 -4.42 13.16
CA ARG A 14 -6.32 -5.81 13.56
C ARG A 14 -7.53 -6.37 14.29
N ILE A 15 -7.84 -7.63 14.02
CA ILE A 15 -8.80 -8.46 14.75
C ILE A 15 -8.02 -9.53 15.50
N GLY A 16 -8.17 -9.55 16.82
CA GLY A 16 -7.37 -10.42 17.69
C GLY A 16 -5.88 -10.10 17.62
N SER A 17 -5.03 -11.13 17.67
CA SER A 17 -3.57 -10.98 17.62
C SER A 17 -2.97 -11.23 16.23
N ARG A 18 -3.70 -11.88 15.31
CA ARG A 18 -3.12 -12.46 14.09
C ARG A 18 -3.87 -12.15 12.78
N ALA A 19 -4.98 -11.41 12.81
CA ALA A 19 -5.67 -11.02 11.58
C ALA A 19 -5.57 -9.51 11.38
N TYR A 20 -5.02 -9.06 10.27
CA TYR A 20 -4.83 -7.65 9.94
C TYR A 20 -5.58 -7.32 8.65
N GLY A 21 -6.27 -6.18 8.63
CA GLY A 21 -6.87 -5.60 7.43
C GLY A 21 -6.11 -4.35 7.04
N LEU A 22 -5.75 -4.25 5.76
CA LEU A 22 -5.06 -3.11 5.15
C LEU A 22 -5.88 -2.62 3.96
N LEU A 23 -6.11 -1.32 3.87
CA LEU A 23 -6.79 -0.69 2.73
C LEU A 23 -5.78 -0.21 1.66
N PHE A 24 -4.52 -0.02 2.06
CA PHE A 24 -3.41 0.31 1.17
C PHE A 24 -2.57 -0.92 0.83
N HIS A 25 -1.79 -0.82 -0.25
CA HIS A 25 -1.01 -1.91 -0.81
C HIS A 25 0.49 -1.76 -0.48
N LEU A 26 0.99 -2.59 0.43
CA LEU A 26 2.42 -2.64 0.79
C LEU A 26 3.25 -3.45 -0.21
N GLU A 27 2.60 -4.27 -1.02
CA GLU A 27 3.17 -5.21 -1.99
C GLU A 27 3.51 -4.57 -3.34
N ILE A 28 3.17 -3.29 -3.55
CA ILE A 28 3.31 -2.60 -4.83
C ILE A 28 4.77 -2.51 -5.27
N THR A 29 4.97 -2.72 -6.57
CA THR A 29 6.24 -2.48 -7.27
C THR A 29 6.09 -1.36 -8.30
N GLU A 30 7.22 -0.79 -8.73
CA GLU A 30 7.25 0.20 -9.82
C GLU A 30 6.60 -0.32 -11.11
N ALA A 31 6.90 -1.56 -11.49
CA ALA A 31 6.30 -2.20 -12.66
C ALA A 31 4.77 -2.29 -12.54
N MET A 32 4.26 -2.64 -11.35
CA MET A 32 2.82 -2.69 -11.10
C MET A 32 2.17 -1.32 -11.20
N VAL A 33 2.77 -0.26 -10.63
CA VAL A 33 2.21 1.11 -10.76
C VAL A 33 2.12 1.52 -12.22
N ASN A 34 3.19 1.33 -12.99
CA ASN A 34 3.21 1.66 -14.41
C ASN A 34 2.15 0.85 -15.19
N GLN A 35 2.04 -0.45 -14.91
CA GLN A 35 1.04 -1.31 -15.51
C GLN A 35 -0.38 -0.88 -15.16
N PHE A 36 -0.66 -0.56 -13.89
CA PHE A 36 -1.98 -0.15 -13.43
C PHE A 36 -2.39 1.19 -14.03
N CYS A 37 -1.48 2.15 -14.13
CA CYS A 37 -1.79 3.42 -14.79
C CYS A 37 -2.14 3.22 -16.27
N SER A 38 -1.53 2.23 -16.93
CA SER A 38 -1.88 1.88 -18.32
C SER A 38 -3.23 1.17 -18.41
N LEU A 39 -3.43 0.11 -17.63
CA LEU A 39 -4.64 -0.72 -17.65
C LEU A 39 -5.89 0.07 -17.24
N PHE A 40 -5.77 0.91 -16.22
CA PHE A 40 -6.87 1.66 -15.62
C PHE A 40 -6.83 3.16 -15.99
N SER A 41 -6.27 3.49 -17.16
CA SER A 41 -6.20 4.89 -17.62
C SER A 41 -7.57 5.56 -17.76
N GLY A 42 -8.65 4.79 -17.96
CA GLY A 42 -10.03 5.27 -17.94
C GLY A 42 -10.42 5.83 -16.57
N GLU A 43 -10.24 5.03 -15.53
CA GLU A 43 -10.52 5.41 -14.13
C GLU A 43 -9.64 6.58 -13.71
N LEU A 44 -8.36 6.60 -14.08
CA LEU A 44 -7.47 7.74 -13.82
C LEU A 44 -7.98 9.06 -14.42
N ARG A 45 -8.63 9.02 -15.60
CA ARG A 45 -9.23 10.22 -16.20
C ARG A 45 -10.46 10.71 -15.43
N GLU A 46 -11.21 9.81 -14.81
CA GLU A 46 -12.40 10.16 -14.01
C GLU A 46 -12.02 10.85 -12.70
N VAL A 47 -10.84 10.52 -12.15
CA VAL A 47 -10.36 11.05 -10.86
C VAL A 47 -9.30 12.15 -11.00
N LYS A 48 -9.05 12.62 -12.23
CA LYS A 48 -7.96 13.56 -12.55
C LYS A 48 -8.01 14.88 -11.79
N ASP A 49 -9.17 15.28 -11.28
CA ASP A 49 -9.32 16.55 -10.55
C ASP A 49 -8.66 16.50 -9.16
N TYR A 50 -8.36 15.30 -8.65
CA TYR A 50 -7.69 15.12 -7.35
C TYR A 50 -6.53 14.11 -7.37
N ILE A 51 -6.37 13.29 -8.42
CA ILE A 51 -5.19 12.44 -8.63
C ILE A 51 -4.59 12.73 -10.01
N GLN A 52 -3.40 13.33 -10.03
CA GLN A 52 -2.66 13.57 -11.27
C GLN A 52 -1.85 12.33 -11.65
N GLU A 53 -2.06 11.78 -12.85
CA GLU A 53 -1.32 10.59 -13.31
C GLU A 53 0.21 10.80 -13.28
N ALA A 54 0.68 12.02 -13.58
CA ALA A 54 2.10 12.36 -13.52
C ALA A 54 2.68 12.23 -12.09
N SER A 55 1.91 12.57 -11.05
CA SER A 55 2.39 12.52 -9.67
C SER A 55 2.51 11.09 -9.12
N LEU A 56 1.81 10.13 -9.73
CA LEU A 56 1.95 8.70 -9.42
C LEU A 56 3.30 8.13 -9.86
N ARG A 57 3.89 8.70 -10.92
CA ARG A 57 5.20 8.27 -11.47
C ARG A 57 6.35 9.13 -11.00
N GLU A 58 6.06 10.33 -10.50
CA GLU A 58 7.06 11.22 -9.90
C GLU A 58 7.75 10.54 -8.72
N ASP A 59 9.09 10.48 -8.78
CA ASP A 59 9.95 9.89 -7.75
C ASP A 59 9.57 8.44 -7.36
N LEU A 60 8.90 7.73 -8.28
CA LEU A 60 8.37 6.39 -8.04
C LEU A 60 9.43 5.37 -7.58
N PRO A 61 10.66 5.33 -8.15
CA PRO A 61 11.69 4.42 -7.67
C PRO A 61 12.04 4.61 -6.19
N ASN A 62 12.16 5.87 -5.74
CA ASN A 62 12.49 6.18 -4.35
C ASN A 62 11.30 5.89 -3.41
N ARG A 63 10.08 6.25 -3.81
CA ARG A 63 8.86 5.94 -3.05
C ARG A 63 8.66 4.43 -2.87
N VAL A 64 8.83 3.64 -3.94
CA VAL A 64 8.76 2.16 -3.88
C VAL A 64 9.90 1.58 -3.05
N SER A 65 11.11 2.13 -3.14
CA SER A 65 12.24 1.70 -2.29
C SER A 65 11.93 1.89 -0.80
N ARG A 66 11.42 3.06 -0.43
CA ARG A 66 10.99 3.35 0.95
C ARG A 66 9.82 2.45 1.38
N LEU A 67 8.83 2.24 0.51
CA LEU A 67 7.71 1.34 0.78
C LEU A 67 8.19 -0.08 1.05
N ARG A 68 9.17 -0.57 0.28
CA ARG A 68 9.74 -1.92 0.43
C ARG A 68 10.36 -2.13 1.80
N VAL A 69 11.03 -1.12 2.37
CA VAL A 69 11.57 -1.20 3.74
C VAL A 69 10.44 -1.41 4.74
N LEU A 70 9.41 -0.56 4.69
CA LEU A 70 8.24 -0.64 5.58
C LEU A 70 7.47 -1.95 5.41
N ALA A 71 7.30 -2.41 4.16
CA ALA A 71 6.65 -3.66 3.85
C ALA A 71 7.42 -4.85 4.42
N ARG A 72 8.76 -4.85 4.31
CA ARG A 72 9.60 -5.91 4.87
C ARG A 72 9.48 -5.99 6.40
N GLU A 73 9.50 -4.85 7.08
CA GLU A 73 9.32 -4.80 8.53
C GLU A 73 7.93 -5.27 8.95
N THR A 74 6.89 -4.83 8.22
CA THR A 74 5.49 -5.16 8.51
C THR A 74 5.22 -6.64 8.29
N PHE A 75 5.54 -7.17 7.10
CA PHE A 75 5.35 -8.59 6.80
C PHE A 75 6.29 -9.49 7.61
N GLY A 76 7.52 -9.05 7.88
CA GLY A 76 8.44 -9.77 8.75
C GLY A 76 7.88 -9.93 10.18
N SER A 77 7.36 -8.85 10.76
CA SER A 77 6.72 -8.88 12.08
C SER A 77 5.49 -9.78 12.07
N PHE A 78 4.70 -9.76 10.99
CA PHE A 78 3.56 -10.67 10.84
C PHE A 78 4.00 -12.14 10.77
N CYS A 79 5.03 -12.46 9.99
CA CYS A 79 5.59 -13.81 9.89
C CYS A 79 6.11 -14.33 11.23
N GLN A 80 6.69 -13.49 12.09
CA GLN A 80 7.14 -13.88 13.42
C GLN A 80 6.00 -14.41 14.30
N LEU A 81 4.77 -13.88 14.14
CA LEU A 81 3.59 -14.37 14.86
C LEU A 81 3.24 -15.83 14.55
N LEU A 82 3.72 -16.37 13.42
CA LEU A 82 3.60 -17.77 13.04
C LEU A 82 4.70 -18.63 13.67
N ALA A 83 5.91 -18.07 13.85
CA ALA A 83 7.04 -18.77 14.46
C ALA A 83 6.84 -19.00 15.97
N ASP A 84 6.13 -18.09 16.65
CA ASP A 84 5.76 -18.17 18.07
C ASP A 84 4.64 -19.19 18.37
N GLN A 85 4.35 -20.12 17.44
CA GLN A 85 3.41 -21.23 17.65
C GLN A 85 4.05 -22.48 18.29
N LYS A 86 5.27 -22.38 18.81
CA LYS A 86 5.92 -23.48 19.55
C LYS A 86 5.49 -23.54 21.01
#